data_AF-A0A9Q0DJU3-F1
#
_entry.id   AF-A0A9Q0DJU3-F1
#
_cell.length_a   1.000
_cell.length_b   1.000
_cell.length_c   1.000
_cell.angle_alpha   90.00
_cell.angle_beta   90.00
_cell.angle_gamma   90.00
#
_symmetry.space_group_name_H-M   'P 1'
#
loop_
_entity.id
_entity.type
_entity.pdbx_description
1 polymer ?
#
loop_
_entity_poly.entity_id
_entity_poly.type
_entity_poly.pdbx_seq_one_letter_code
_entity_poly.pdbx_strand_id
1 'polypeptide(L)'
;MSQGPGHVIVTSQGPGHVIVMSQGPGHVIVMSQGPGHVVVMSQGPGHVVVMSRGPGNGIVMSQGPGHVIVMSRGPGHVIVMSQGPGHVIVMSRGPGHVIVMSQGPGHVIVMSRGPGHVIVMSQGPGHVIVMSRGPGHVIVMSRGPGHVIVMSRGPGHVIVMSRGPGHVIVMSRGPGHVIVMSQGPGHVIVMSQGPGHVIVMSRGPGHVIVMSRDLDTLLL
;
A
#
# COMPACT_ATOMS: atom_id res chain seq x y z
N MET A 1 -5.10 -16.32 -21.86
CA MET A 1 -3.65 -16.47 -21.63
C MET A 1 -2.95 -15.88 -22.83
N SER A 2 -2.03 -14.93 -22.65
CA SER A 2 -1.17 -14.41 -23.73
C SER A 2 0.27 -14.88 -23.53
N GLN A 3 0.96 -15.14 -24.64
CA GLN A 3 2.35 -15.58 -24.67
C GLN A 3 3.14 -14.63 -25.57
N GLY A 4 4.24 -14.09 -25.09
CA GLY A 4 5.13 -13.19 -25.83
C GLY A 4 4.76 -11.70 -25.70
N PRO A 5 5.51 -10.81 -26.39
CA PRO A 5 5.26 -9.38 -26.33
C PRO A 5 3.84 -9.02 -26.75
N GLY A 6 3.11 -8.25 -25.93
CA GLY A 6 1.71 -7.96 -26.28
C GLY A 6 0.93 -7.05 -25.35
N HIS A 7 -0.29 -6.77 -25.78
CA HIS A 7 -1.30 -6.04 -25.02
C HIS A 7 -2.50 -6.95 -24.79
N VAL A 8 -2.86 -7.17 -23.53
CA VAL A 8 -4.07 -7.89 -23.12
C VAL A 8 -5.05 -6.88 -22.56
N ILE A 9 -6.23 -6.79 -23.17
CA ILE A 9 -7.32 -5.96 -22.67
C ILE A 9 -8.52 -6.86 -22.42
N VAL A 10 -9.00 -6.88 -21.18
CA VAL A 10 -10.19 -7.64 -20.78
C VAL A 10 -11.20 -6.69 -20.17
N THR A 11 -12.44 -6.79 -20.63
CA THR A 11 -13.57 -6.01 -20.11
C THR A 11 -14.72 -6.95 -19.73
N SER A 12 -15.24 -6.83 -18.51
CA SER A 12 -16.39 -7.61 -18.03
C SER A 12 -17.46 -6.72 -17.44
N GLN A 13 -18.72 -7.11 -17.65
CA GLN A 13 -19.92 -6.43 -17.13
C GLN A 13 -20.77 -7.45 -16.37
N GLY A 14 -21.36 -7.03 -15.26
CA GLY A 14 -22.19 -7.87 -14.41
C GLY A 14 -21.38 -8.73 -13.43
N PRO A 15 -22.07 -9.61 -12.67
CA PRO A 15 -21.41 -10.46 -11.71
C PRO A 15 -20.46 -11.46 -12.38
N GLY A 16 -19.25 -11.67 -11.83
CA GLY A 16 -18.35 -12.66 -12.44
C GLY A 16 -16.95 -12.78 -11.87
N HIS A 17 -16.19 -13.65 -12.51
CA HIS A 17 -14.78 -13.92 -12.22
C HIS A 17 -13.95 -13.67 -13.49
N VAL A 18 -12.95 -12.81 -13.39
CA VAL A 18 -12.00 -12.52 -14.47
C VAL A 18 -10.64 -13.04 -14.05
N ILE A 19 -10.05 -13.91 -14.87
CA ILE A 19 -8.70 -14.41 -14.67
C ILE A 19 -7.87 -14.09 -15.91
N VAL A 20 -6.78 -13.36 -15.73
CA VAL A 20 -5.84 -13.00 -16.79
C VAL A 20 -4.46 -13.52 -16.45
N MET A 21 -3.84 -14.18 -17.43
CA MET A 21 -2.47 -14.67 -17.38
C MET A 21 -1.71 -14.16 -18.59
N SER A 22 -0.59 -13.47 -18.35
CA SER A 22 0.31 -12.96 -19.38
C SER A 22 1.76 -13.34 -19.08
N GLN A 23 2.49 -13.73 -20.13
CA GLN A 23 3.91 -14.09 -20.07
C GLN A 23 4.69 -13.29 -21.12
N GLY A 24 5.86 -12.79 -20.74
CA GLY A 24 6.71 -11.94 -21.58
C GLY A 24 6.44 -10.45 -21.41
N PRO A 25 7.20 -9.59 -22.11
CA PRO A 25 7.07 -8.16 -21.97
C PRO A 25 5.69 -7.65 -22.39
N GLY A 26 5.02 -6.77 -21.65
CA GLY A 26 3.71 -6.33 -22.13
C GLY A 26 2.88 -5.44 -21.24
N HIS A 27 1.65 -5.23 -21.69
CA HIS A 27 0.64 -4.42 -21.00
C HIS A 27 -0.63 -5.24 -20.78
N VAL A 28 -1.08 -5.31 -19.53
CA VAL A 28 -2.34 -5.98 -19.17
C VAL A 28 -3.29 -4.93 -18.61
N ILE A 29 -4.47 -4.80 -19.20
CA ILE A 29 -5.54 -3.92 -18.75
C ILE A 29 -6.79 -4.76 -18.49
N VAL A 30 -7.30 -4.71 -17.26
CA VAL A 30 -8.55 -5.37 -16.89
C VAL A 30 -9.53 -4.34 -16.37
N MET A 31 -10.74 -4.33 -16.94
CA MET A 31 -11.86 -3.49 -16.52
C MET A 31 -13.05 -4.36 -16.14
N SER A 32 -13.50 -4.28 -14.90
CA SER A 32 -14.67 -5.01 -14.42
C SER A 32 -15.70 -4.06 -13.82
N GLN A 33 -16.97 -4.28 -14.16
CA GLN A 33 -18.11 -3.60 -13.54
C GLN A 33 -19.13 -4.63 -13.04
N GLY A 34 -19.53 -4.49 -11.78
CA GLY A 34 -20.43 -5.41 -11.09
C GLY A 34 -19.73 -6.15 -9.95
N PRO A 35 -20.49 -6.94 -9.17
CA PRO A 35 -19.93 -7.74 -8.09
C PRO A 35 -18.96 -8.81 -8.63
N GLY A 36 -17.76 -8.98 -8.09
CA GLY A 36 -16.91 -10.05 -8.63
C GLY A 36 -15.50 -10.17 -8.12
N HIS A 37 -14.76 -11.04 -8.80
CA HIS A 37 -13.37 -11.35 -8.49
C HIS A 37 -12.49 -11.15 -9.73
N VAL A 38 -11.39 -10.43 -9.56
CA VAL A 38 -10.39 -10.23 -10.62
C VAL A 38 -9.06 -10.79 -10.16
N VAL A 39 -8.47 -11.68 -10.94
CA VAL A 39 -7.13 -12.22 -10.73
C VAL A 39 -6.28 -11.94 -11.96
N VAL A 40 -5.17 -11.24 -11.77
CA VAL A 40 -4.20 -10.97 -12.84
C VAL A 40 -2.85 -11.51 -12.45
N MET A 41 -2.26 -12.30 -13.33
CA MET A 41 -0.91 -12.83 -13.22
C MET A 41 -0.10 -12.37 -14.42
N SER A 42 1.00 -11.66 -14.17
CA SER A 42 1.92 -11.17 -15.19
C SER A 42 3.36 -11.56 -14.86
N GLN A 43 4.07 -12.10 -15.84
CA GLN A 43 5.46 -12.52 -15.74
C GLN A 43 6.27 -11.87 -16.86
N GLY A 44 7.34 -11.16 -16.52
CA GLY A 44 8.16 -10.40 -17.45
C GLY A 44 8.00 -8.88 -17.27
N PRO A 45 8.82 -8.07 -17.96
CA PRO A 45 8.77 -6.63 -17.83
C PRO A 45 7.44 -6.04 -18.32
N GLY A 46 6.80 -5.14 -17.58
CA GLY A 46 5.53 -4.62 -18.10
C GLY A 46 4.70 -3.73 -17.20
N HIS A 47 3.46 -3.50 -17.65
CA HIS A 47 2.48 -2.68 -16.97
C HIS A 47 1.18 -3.45 -16.76
N VAL A 48 0.68 -3.49 -15.54
CA VAL A 48 -0.61 -4.08 -15.19
C VAL A 48 -1.53 -2.99 -14.66
N VAL A 49 -2.71 -2.84 -15.27
CA VAL A 49 -3.75 -1.90 -14.85
C VAL A 49 -5.03 -2.68 -14.59
N VAL A 50 -5.54 -2.63 -13.36
CA VAL A 50 -6.82 -3.24 -12.99
C VAL A 50 -7.78 -2.16 -12.50
N MET A 51 -8.96 -2.11 -13.10
CA MET A 51 -10.03 -1.18 -12.75
C MET A 51 -11.30 -1.95 -12.42
N SER A 52 -11.79 -1.83 -11.19
CA SER A 52 -13.01 -2.49 -10.72
C SER A 52 -14.01 -1.47 -10.19
N ARG A 53 -15.28 -1.63 -10.58
CA ARG A 53 -16.42 -0.90 -10.00
C ARG A 53 -17.47 -1.90 -9.51
N GLY A 54 -17.85 -1.79 -8.24
CA GLY A 54 -18.78 -2.69 -7.57
C GLY A 54 -18.11 -3.42 -6.39
N PRO A 55 -18.89 -4.18 -5.59
CA PRO A 55 -18.33 -5.00 -4.54
C PRO A 55 -17.40 -6.08 -5.09
N GLY A 56 -16.25 -6.34 -4.49
CA GLY A 56 -15.42 -7.43 -5.02
C GLY A 56 -14.01 -7.55 -4.48
N ASN A 57 -13.32 -8.57 -4.97
CA ASN A 57 -11.93 -8.82 -4.61
C ASN A 57 -11.02 -8.77 -5.86
N GLY A 58 -9.87 -8.12 -5.72
CA GLY A 58 -8.85 -8.04 -6.76
C GLY A 58 -7.53 -8.61 -6.26
N ILE A 59 -6.91 -9.50 -7.04
CA ILE A 59 -5.58 -10.04 -6.80
C ILE A 59 -4.72 -9.75 -8.03
N VAL A 60 -3.59 -9.07 -7.83
CA VAL A 60 -2.60 -8.84 -8.89
C VAL A 60 -1.26 -9.41 -8.45
N MET A 61 -0.70 -10.28 -9.28
CA MET A 61 0.61 -10.87 -9.11
C MET A 61 1.48 -10.47 -10.31
N SER A 62 2.58 -9.78 -10.06
CA SER A 62 3.52 -9.33 -11.08
C SER A 62 4.94 -9.76 -10.74
N GLN A 63 5.64 -10.35 -11.69
CA GLN A 63 7.06 -10.67 -11.56
C GLN A 63 7.86 -10.10 -12.72
N GLY A 64 8.99 -9.47 -12.39
CA GLY A 64 9.83 -8.73 -13.32
C GLY A 64 9.70 -7.22 -13.15
N PRO A 65 10.54 -6.44 -13.85
CA PRO A 65 10.51 -4.99 -13.75
C PRO A 65 9.19 -4.40 -14.26
N GLY A 66 8.53 -3.51 -13.51
CA GLY A 66 7.26 -3.01 -14.02
C GLY A 66 6.47 -2.05 -13.17
N HIS A 67 5.25 -1.78 -13.61
CA HIS A 67 4.29 -0.93 -12.92
C HIS A 67 2.96 -1.65 -12.74
N VAL A 68 2.42 -1.61 -11.53
CA VAL A 68 1.10 -2.13 -11.21
C VAL A 68 0.22 -1.00 -10.72
N ILE A 69 -0.93 -0.81 -11.36
CA ILE A 69 -1.94 0.18 -10.98
C ILE A 69 -3.25 -0.55 -10.73
N VAL A 70 -3.79 -0.45 -9.52
CA VAL A 70 -5.11 -0.99 -9.17
C VAL A 70 -6.03 0.13 -8.71
N MET A 71 -7.21 0.22 -9.33
CA MET A 71 -8.26 1.16 -8.99
C MET A 71 -9.53 0.41 -8.65
N SER A 72 -10.01 0.54 -7.41
CA SER A 72 -11.25 -0.08 -6.96
C SER A 72 -12.25 0.98 -6.45
N ARG A 73 -13.52 0.82 -6.84
CA ARG A 73 -14.65 1.59 -6.30
C ARG A 73 -15.75 0.63 -5.83
N GLY A 74 -16.05 0.64 -4.54
CA GLY A 74 -17.02 -0.24 -3.90
C GLY A 74 -16.41 -0.96 -2.69
N PRO A 75 -17.22 -1.70 -1.93
CA PRO A 75 -16.72 -2.54 -0.85
C PRO A 75 -15.80 -3.64 -1.39
N GLY A 76 -14.65 -3.92 -0.76
CA GLY A 76 -13.81 -4.99 -1.32
C GLY A 76 -12.44 -5.22 -0.70
N HIS A 77 -11.73 -6.19 -1.28
CA HIS A 77 -10.35 -6.54 -0.91
C HIS A 77 -9.44 -6.42 -2.12
N VAL A 78 -8.30 -5.76 -1.97
CA VAL A 78 -7.27 -5.66 -3.01
C VAL A 78 -5.97 -6.24 -2.46
N ILE A 79 -5.41 -7.21 -3.16
CA ILE A 79 -4.10 -7.80 -2.88
C ILE A 79 -3.20 -7.56 -4.09
N VAL A 80 -2.04 -6.95 -3.87
CA VAL A 80 -1.02 -6.79 -4.90
C VAL A 80 0.28 -7.41 -4.42
N MET A 81 0.84 -8.30 -5.22
CA MET A 81 2.14 -8.93 -5.00
C MET A 81 3.05 -8.60 -6.18
N SER A 82 4.19 -7.98 -5.91
CA SER A 82 5.16 -7.59 -6.94
C SER A 82 6.56 -8.08 -6.56
N GLN A 83 7.24 -8.75 -7.50
CA GLN A 83 8.64 -9.15 -7.37
C GLN A 83 9.47 -8.54 -8.51
N GLY A 84 10.56 -7.86 -8.16
CA GLY A 84 11.42 -7.14 -9.09
C GLY A 84 11.32 -5.62 -8.93
N PRO A 85 12.18 -4.86 -9.65
CA PRO A 85 12.16 -3.41 -9.57
C PRO A 85 10.85 -2.82 -10.09
N GLY A 86 10.23 -1.87 -9.39
CA GLY A 86 8.98 -1.33 -9.93
C GLY A 86 8.21 -0.33 -9.09
N HIS A 87 7.01 -0.03 -9.57
CA HIS A 87 6.07 0.88 -8.93
C HIS A 87 4.72 0.20 -8.74
N VAL A 88 4.17 0.28 -7.54
CA VAL A 88 2.82 -0.19 -7.23
C VAL A 88 1.97 0.99 -6.78
N ILE A 89 0.85 1.21 -7.44
CA ILE A 89 -0.13 2.23 -7.09
C ILE A 89 -1.48 1.56 -6.86
N VAL A 90 -2.04 1.70 -5.66
CA VAL A 90 -3.39 1.23 -5.33
C VAL A 90 -4.26 2.40 -4.91
N MET A 91 -5.42 2.53 -5.56
CA MET A 91 -6.44 3.51 -5.24
C MET A 91 -7.77 2.82 -4.94
N SER A 92 -8.27 2.96 -3.71
CA SER A 92 -9.51 2.34 -3.25
C SER A 92 -10.49 3.40 -2.74
N ARG A 93 -11.76 3.29 -3.16
CA ARG A 93 -12.87 4.09 -2.64
C ARG A 93 -14.00 3.17 -2.17
N GLY A 94 -14.37 3.28 -0.91
CA GLY A 94 -15.36 2.43 -0.26
C GLY A 94 -14.77 1.66 0.93
N PRO A 95 -15.59 0.93 1.70
CA PRO A 95 -15.11 0.08 2.77
C PRO A 95 -14.19 -1.02 2.24
N GLY A 96 -13.08 -1.35 2.90
CA GLY A 96 -12.29 -2.48 2.40
C GLY A 96 -10.93 -2.71 3.02
N HIS A 97 -10.22 -3.66 2.42
CA HIS A 97 -8.87 -4.04 2.80
C HIS A 97 -7.93 -3.92 1.60
N VAL A 98 -6.76 -3.34 1.81
CA VAL A 98 -5.69 -3.29 0.83
C VAL A 98 -4.45 -3.93 1.41
N ILE A 99 -3.90 -4.92 0.72
CA ILE A 99 -2.64 -5.57 1.04
C ILE A 99 -1.69 -5.39 -0.14
N VAL A 100 -0.53 -4.80 0.09
CA VAL A 100 0.54 -4.70 -0.91
C VAL A 100 1.79 -5.37 -0.37
N MET A 101 2.33 -6.30 -1.16
CA MET A 101 3.60 -6.97 -0.89
C MET A 101 4.55 -6.69 -2.07
N SER A 102 5.72 -6.15 -1.78
CA SER A 102 6.72 -5.81 -2.81
C SER A 102 8.11 -6.28 -2.40
N GLN A 103 8.79 -6.97 -3.31
CA GLN A 103 10.17 -7.42 -3.15
C GLN A 103 11.03 -6.86 -4.29
N GLY A 104 12.12 -6.18 -3.94
CA GLY A 104 13.01 -5.49 -4.88
C GLY A 104 12.96 -3.97 -4.73
N PRO A 105 13.81 -3.24 -5.46
CA PRO A 105 13.83 -1.79 -5.41
C PRO A 105 12.52 -1.18 -5.94
N GLY A 106 11.94 -0.18 -5.29
CA GLY A 106 10.72 0.39 -5.86
C GLY A 106 9.97 1.42 -5.05
N HIS A 107 8.78 1.75 -5.54
CA HIS A 107 7.86 2.69 -4.92
C HIS A 107 6.48 2.06 -4.74
N VAL A 108 5.90 2.19 -3.55
CA VAL A 108 4.54 1.77 -3.26
C VAL A 108 3.73 2.99 -2.85
N ILE A 109 2.61 3.23 -3.53
CA ILE A 109 1.67 4.29 -3.20
C ILE A 109 0.29 3.66 -2.98
N VAL A 110 -0.27 3.82 -1.79
CA VAL A 110 -1.63 3.39 -1.47
C VAL A 110 -2.48 4.58 -1.08
N MET A 111 -3.62 4.74 -1.73
CA MET A 111 -4.62 5.77 -1.44
C MET A 111 -5.98 5.14 -1.16
N SER A 112 -6.47 5.28 0.06
CA SER A 112 -7.76 4.72 0.49
C SER A 112 -8.71 5.82 0.98
N ARG A 113 -9.96 5.75 0.55
CA ARG A 113 -11.07 6.59 1.06
C ARG A 113 -12.23 5.70 1.50
N GLY A 114 -12.62 5.82 2.76
CA GLY A 114 -13.65 5.00 3.40
C GLY A 114 -13.09 4.21 4.59
N PRO A 115 -13.94 3.52 5.34
CA PRO A 115 -13.49 2.65 6.43
C PRO A 115 -12.61 1.52 5.92
N GLY A 116 -11.52 1.16 6.61
CA GLY A 116 -10.76 0.01 6.13
C GLY A 116 -9.42 -0.26 6.77
N HIS A 117 -8.71 -1.23 6.19
CA HIS A 117 -7.38 -1.62 6.60
C HIS A 117 -6.42 -1.54 5.42
N VAL A 118 -5.23 -1.00 5.65
CA VAL A 118 -4.14 -0.98 4.68
C VAL A 118 -2.93 -1.66 5.30
N ILE A 119 -2.41 -2.68 4.63
CA ILE A 119 -1.18 -3.37 5.00
C ILE A 119 -0.20 -3.24 3.82
N VAL A 120 0.97 -2.67 4.08
CA VAL A 120 2.06 -2.62 3.10
C VAL A 120 3.27 -3.32 3.66
N MET A 121 3.82 -4.26 2.90
CA MET A 121 5.06 -4.96 3.20
C MET A 121 6.04 -4.77 2.05
N SER A 122 7.20 -4.20 2.34
CA SER A 122 8.23 -3.92 1.34
C SER A 122 9.59 -4.45 1.79
N GLN A 123 10.29 -5.12 0.87
CA GLN A 123 11.65 -5.62 1.06
C GLN A 123 12.55 -5.12 -0.08
N GLY A 124 13.61 -4.40 0.26
CA GLY A 124 14.53 -3.77 -0.70
C GLY A 124 14.54 -2.24 -0.55
N PRO A 125 15.43 -1.56 -1.31
CA PRO A 125 15.49 -0.10 -1.29
C PRO A 125 14.22 0.53 -1.86
N GLY A 126 13.65 1.55 -1.22
CA GLY A 126 12.45 2.14 -1.81
C GLY A 126 11.71 3.22 -1.02
N HIS A 127 10.55 3.58 -1.54
CA HIS A 127 9.65 4.54 -0.92
C HIS A 127 8.25 3.93 -0.76
N VAL A 128 7.67 4.10 0.42
CA VAL A 128 6.29 3.71 0.70
C VAL A 128 5.50 4.95 1.10
N ILE A 129 4.41 5.22 0.40
CA ILE A 129 3.49 6.31 0.71
C ILE A 129 2.10 5.72 0.91
N VAL A 130 1.52 5.92 2.09
CA VAL A 130 0.14 5.53 2.39
C VAL A 130 -0.67 6.78 2.76
N MET A 131 -1.80 6.97 2.08
CA MET A 131 -2.76 8.02 2.36
C MET A 131 -4.15 7.45 2.60
N SER A 132 -4.64 7.57 3.83
CA SER A 132 -5.95 7.04 4.23
C SER A 132 -6.87 8.16 4.72
N ARG A 133 -8.14 8.13 4.28
CA ARG A 133 -9.21 8.99 4.78
C ARG A 133 -10.41 8.14 5.19
N GLY A 134 -10.83 8.27 6.45
CA GLY A 134 -11.90 7.49 7.06
C GLY A 134 -11.37 6.68 8.26
N PRO A 135 -12.28 6.03 9.02
CA PRO A 135 -11.88 5.17 10.12
C PRO A 135 -11.03 3.98 9.66
N GLY A 136 -9.97 3.59 10.36
CA GLY A 136 -9.23 2.42 9.90
C GLY A 136 -7.91 2.12 10.57
N HIS A 137 -7.21 1.13 10.00
CA HIS A 137 -5.88 0.72 10.44
C HIS A 137 -4.91 0.78 9.27
N VAL A 138 -3.72 1.32 9.52
CA VAL A 138 -2.61 1.32 8.56
C VAL A 138 -1.43 0.61 9.21
N ILE A 139 -0.93 -0.43 8.55
CA ILE A 139 0.28 -1.15 8.94
C ILE A 139 1.28 -1.05 7.78
N VAL A 140 2.46 -0.54 8.05
CA VAL A 140 3.56 -0.51 7.09
C VAL A 140 4.76 -1.22 7.68
N MET A 141 5.29 -2.20 6.95
CA MET A 141 6.50 -2.94 7.30
C MET A 141 7.52 -2.83 6.17
N SER A 142 8.65 -2.19 6.43
CA SER A 142 9.71 -1.98 5.44
C SER A 142 11.04 -2.56 5.93
N ARG A 143 11.73 -3.29 5.04
CA ARG A 143 13.10 -3.79 5.26
C ARG A 143 14.00 -3.34 4.12
N GLY A 144 15.10 -2.66 4.44
CA GLY A 144 16.04 -2.08 3.48
C GLY A 144 16.09 -0.55 3.58
N PRO A 145 17.02 0.10 2.86
CA PRO A 145 17.11 1.55 2.85
C PRO A 145 15.86 2.21 2.27
N GLY A 146 15.35 3.29 2.85
CA GLY A 146 14.18 3.91 2.22
C GLY A 146 13.46 5.00 2.99
N HIS A 147 12.31 5.40 2.44
CA HIS A 147 11.44 6.39 3.05
C HIS A 147 10.03 5.81 3.22
N VAL A 148 9.44 6.02 4.39
CA VAL A 148 8.04 5.66 4.66
C VAL A 148 7.29 6.93 5.03
N ILE A 149 6.21 7.22 4.32
CA ILE A 149 5.31 8.34 4.59
C ILE A 149 3.91 7.78 4.79
N VAL A 150 3.34 8.00 5.96
CA VAL A 150 1.94 7.64 6.26
C VAL A 150 1.16 8.89 6.61
N MET A 151 0.03 9.10 5.93
CA MET A 151 -0.91 10.17 6.21
C MET A 151 -2.30 9.60 6.45
N SER A 152 -2.84 9.79 7.65
CA SER A 152 -4.15 9.30 8.04
C SER A 152 -5.05 10.43 8.51
N ARG A 153 -6.31 10.44 8.05
CA ARG A 153 -7.37 11.35 8.54
C ARG A 153 -8.61 10.54 8.94
N GLY A 154 -9.04 10.68 10.18
CA GLY A 154 -10.15 9.93 10.77
C GLY A 154 -9.67 9.07 11.95
N PRO A 155 -10.61 8.47 12.70
CA PRO A 155 -10.26 7.62 13.84
C PRO A 155 -9.46 6.39 13.41
N GLY A 156 -8.41 5.99 14.12
CA GLY A 156 -7.71 4.79 13.70
C GLY A 156 -6.40 4.46 14.38
N HIS A 157 -5.71 3.46 13.83
CA HIS A 157 -4.39 3.04 14.29
C HIS A 157 -3.40 3.09 13.13
N VAL A 158 -2.21 3.61 13.40
CA VAL A 158 -1.09 3.58 12.47
C VAL A 158 0.07 2.85 13.13
N ILE A 159 0.55 1.80 12.49
CA ILE A 159 1.74 1.06 12.91
C ILE A 159 2.75 1.11 11.76
N VAL A 160 3.94 1.62 12.04
CA VAL A 160 5.06 1.61 11.09
C VAL A 160 6.24 0.87 11.72
N MET A 161 6.75 -0.12 11.00
CA MET A 161 7.94 -0.87 11.38
C MET A 161 8.97 -0.79 10.25
N SER A 162 10.12 -0.20 10.52
CA SER A 162 11.19 0.00 9.54
C SER A 162 12.50 -0.58 10.04
N ARG A 163 13.19 -1.34 9.18
CA ARG A 163 14.54 -1.87 9.43
C ARG A 163 15.46 -1.48 8.28
N GLY A 164 16.57 -0.81 8.59
CA GLY A 164 17.54 -0.30 7.64
C GLY A 164 17.64 1.24 7.68
N PRO A 165 18.60 1.83 6.96
CA PRO A 165 18.76 3.28 6.93
C PRO A 165 17.55 3.98 6.31
N GLY A 166 17.05 5.07 6.87
CA GLY A 166 15.91 5.72 6.22
C GLY A 166 15.22 6.85 6.97
N HIS A 167 14.08 7.26 6.41
CA HIS A 167 13.22 8.27 7.01
C HIS A 167 11.80 7.72 7.18
N VAL A 168 11.21 7.94 8.35
CA VAL A 168 9.82 7.62 8.62
C VAL A 168 9.08 8.90 8.98
N ILE A 169 8.04 9.22 8.23
CA ILE A 169 7.16 10.35 8.48
C ILE A 169 5.74 9.83 8.67
N VAL A 170 5.15 10.09 9.83
CA VAL A 170 3.74 9.76 10.12
C VAL A 170 2.99 11.03 10.46
N MET A 171 1.89 11.27 9.76
CA MET A 171 0.96 12.37 10.01
C MET A 171 -0.45 11.83 10.23
N SER A 172 -0.98 11.99 11.44
CA SER A 172 -2.31 11.50 11.82
C SER A 172 -3.20 12.64 12.31
N ARG A 173 -4.45 12.68 11.84
CA ARG A 173 -5.49 13.61 12.34
C ARG A 173 -6.75 12.84 12.71
N GLY A 174 -7.21 13.00 13.93
CA GLY A 174 -8.36 12.30 14.50
C GLY A 174 -7.95 11.41 15.68
N PRO A 175 -8.93 10.87 16.43
CA PRO A 175 -8.66 10.01 17.56
C PRO A 175 -7.89 8.75 17.16
N GLY A 176 -6.87 8.32 17.90
CA GLY A 176 -6.17 7.10 17.51
C GLY A 176 -4.85 6.81 18.19
N HIS A 177 -4.22 5.74 17.72
CA HIS A 177 -2.90 5.34 18.20
C HIS A 177 -1.90 5.35 17.05
N VAL A 178 -0.72 5.88 17.31
CA VAL A 178 0.42 5.83 16.39
C VAL A 178 1.56 5.08 17.07
N ILE A 179 2.02 4.01 16.45
CA ILE A 179 3.18 3.24 16.88
C ILE A 179 4.21 3.27 15.75
N VAL A 180 5.41 3.78 16.04
CA VAL A 180 6.53 3.74 15.09
C VAL A 180 7.70 3.01 15.73
N MET A 181 8.19 1.97 15.06
CA MET A 181 9.39 1.24 15.44
C MET A 181 10.41 1.33 14.31
N SER A 182 11.57 1.90 14.58
CA SER A 182 12.66 2.05 13.62
C SER A 182 13.94 1.41 14.13
N GLN A 183 14.63 0.67 13.27
CA GLN A 183 15.95 0.09 13.56
C GLN A 183 16.92 0.40 12.41
N GLY A 184 18.00 1.11 12.71
CA GLY A 184 19.01 1.56 11.76
C GLY A 184 19.21 3.08 11.78
N PRO A 185 20.20 3.61 11.04
CA PRO A 185 20.43 5.04 10.94
C PRO A 185 19.24 5.78 10.31
N GLY A 186 18.77 6.90 10.84
CA GLY A 186 17.65 7.57 10.19
C GLY A 186 16.97 8.70 10.93
N HIS A 187 15.86 9.16 10.35
CA HIS A 187 15.02 10.18 10.98
C HIS A 187 13.59 9.67 11.12
N VAL A 188 12.99 9.90 12.28
CA VAL A 188 11.58 9.62 12.53
C VAL A 188 10.89 10.93 12.87
N ILE A 189 9.84 11.27 12.11
CA ILE A 189 8.98 12.42 12.36
C ILE A 189 7.56 11.92 12.55
N VAL A 190 6.96 12.19 13.70
CA VAL A 190 5.55 11.88 13.97
C VAL A 190 4.81 13.16 14.32
N MET A 191 3.74 13.43 13.58
CA MET A 191 2.83 14.54 13.83
C MET A 191 1.42 13.99 14.03
N SER A 192 0.84 14.21 15.21
CA SER A 192 -0.48 13.69 15.56
C SER A 192 -1.36 14.79 16.16
N GLN A 193 -2.62 14.84 15.73
CA GLN A 193 -3.62 15.79 16.21
C GLN A 193 -4.92 15.07 16.56
N GLY A 194 -5.41 15.23 17.79
CA GLY A 194 -6.61 14.58 18.31
C GLY A 194 -6.27 13.52 19.37
N PRO A 195 -7.25 13.07 20.15
CA PRO A 195 -7.01 12.26 21.36
C PRO A 195 -6.43 10.86 21.07
N GLY A 196 -5.60 10.36 21.98
CA GLY A 196 -5.06 9.00 21.93
C GLY A 196 -3.58 8.93 22.32
N HIS A 197 -2.82 8.04 21.68
CA HIS A 197 -1.43 7.77 22.10
C HIS A 197 -0.44 7.74 20.94
N VAL A 198 0.77 8.20 21.20
CA VAL A 198 1.91 8.08 20.29
C VAL A 198 3.04 7.33 21.00
N ILE A 199 3.48 6.22 20.41
CA ILE A 199 4.64 5.45 20.85
C ILE A 199 5.67 5.46 19.74
N VAL A 200 6.88 5.94 20.01
CA VAL A 200 8.00 5.84 19.07
C VAL A 200 9.14 5.10 19.75
N MET A 201 9.64 4.06 19.09
CA MET A 201 10.83 3.32 19.49
C MET A 201 11.87 3.40 18.38
N SER A 202 13.05 3.95 18.66
CA SER A 202 14.11 4.09 17.65
C SER A 202 15.44 3.54 18.13
N ARG A 203 16.03 2.62 17.36
CA ARG A 203 17.35 2.02 17.65
C ARG A 203 18.33 2.28 16.52
N GLY A 204 19.36 3.08 16.79
CA GLY A 204 20.40 3.46 15.84
C GLY A 204 20.67 4.97 15.86
N PRO A 205 21.73 5.44 15.18
CA PRO A 205 22.03 6.86 15.12
C PRO A 205 20.95 7.61 14.33
N GLY A 206 20.47 8.74 14.82
CA GLY A 206 19.37 9.42 14.15
C GLY A 206 18.67 10.48 14.98
N HIS A 207 17.65 11.08 14.39
CA HIS A 207 16.80 12.04 15.08
C HIS A 207 15.35 11.57 15.13
N VAL A 208 14.73 11.75 16.29
CA VAL A 208 13.30 11.51 16.49
C VAL A 208 12.64 12.83 16.86
N ILE A 209 11.64 13.22 16.08
CA ILE A 209 10.83 14.41 16.32
C ILE A 209 9.38 13.94 16.46
N VAL A 210 8.77 14.23 17.61
CA VAL A 210 7.34 13.96 17.83
C VAL A 210 6.64 15.25 18.22
N MET A 211 5.60 15.58 17.46
CA MET A 211 4.70 16.70 17.72
C MET A 211 3.28 16.18 17.86
N SER A 212 2.78 16.18 19.08
CA SER A 212 1.44 15.73 19.45
C SER A 212 0.65 16.87 20.09
N ARG A 213 -0.64 16.96 19.77
CA ARG A 213 -1.62 17.76 20.53
C ARG A 213 -2.70 16.84 21.05
N ASP A 214 -2.98 16.96 22.34
CA ASP A 214 -4.00 16.18 23.06
C ASP A 214 -3.72 14.65 23.12
N LEU A 215 -2.44 14.24 23.15
CA LEU A 215 -2.04 12.82 23.20
C LEU A 215 -1.03 12.53 24.32
N ASP A 216 -1.12 11.33 24.88
CA ASP A 216 -0.05 10.74 25.69
C ASP A 216 1.06 10.23 24.76
N THR A 217 2.30 10.68 25.00
CA THR A 217 3.45 10.39 24.13
C THR A 217 4.54 9.65 24.90
N LEU A 218 4.93 8.47 24.39
CA LEU A 218 6.04 7.67 24.90
C LEU A 218 7.15 7.57 23.84
N LEU A 219 8.38 7.95 24.21
CA LEU A 219 9.56 7.83 23.36
C LEU A 219 10.56 6.87 24.02
N LEU A 220 11.02 5.87 23.26
CA LEU A 220 12.04 4.89 23.65
C LEU A 220 13.12 4.77 22.57
#